data_AF-A0A2C5XIS0-F1
#
_entry.id   AF-A0A2C5XIS0-F1
#
_cell.length_a   1.000
_cell.length_b   1.000
_cell.length_c   1.000
_cell.angle_alpha   90.00
_cell.angle_beta   90.00
_cell.angle_gamma   90.00
#
_symmetry.space_group_name_H-M   'P 1'
#
loop_
_entity.id
_entity.type
_entity.pdbx_description
1 polymer ?
#
loop_
_entity_poly.entity_id
_entity_poly.type
_entity_poly.pdbx_seq_one_letter_code
_entity_poly.pdbx_strand_id
1 'polypeptide(L)'
;MDPATRDHAGAQLLRAARSHALRPTRDDVLRAVDDADHGLAFAEWATRYLDSDNLLTPDELAIYTALDRSGEVDRLAGLHDLAEVQAVGDGDLRVAIDELRQSTDRISHQTETLRQQEDALSRLVNKQSESEARRRELSLARQQKIDQECKQLTIEVNPNLP
;
A
#
# COMPACT_ATOMS: atom_id res chain seq x y z
N MET A 1 31.21 28.10 -17.54
CA MET A 1 30.41 26.92 -17.17
C MET A 1 31.36 25.83 -16.70
N ASP A 2 31.00 25.06 -15.67
CA ASP A 2 31.75 23.86 -15.28
C ASP A 2 31.67 22.82 -16.43
N PRO A 3 32.80 22.25 -16.90
CA PRO A 3 32.80 21.20 -17.92
C PRO A 3 31.90 20.00 -17.56
N ALA A 4 31.74 19.67 -16.27
CA ALA A 4 30.87 18.57 -15.86
C ALA A 4 29.38 18.85 -16.14
N THR A 5 28.91 20.06 -15.83
CA THR A 5 27.52 20.49 -16.10
C THR A 5 27.24 20.56 -17.60
N ARG A 6 28.23 21.03 -18.37
CA ARG A 6 28.17 21.09 -19.83
C ARG A 6 27.95 19.72 -20.46
N ASP A 7 28.79 18.75 -20.09
CA ASP A 7 28.74 17.40 -20.65
C ASP A 7 27.45 16.69 -20.23
N HIS A 8 26.98 16.93 -19.01
CA HIS A 8 25.72 16.39 -18.52
C HIS A 8 24.52 16.93 -19.30
N ALA A 9 24.40 18.25 -19.45
CA ALA A 9 23.33 18.88 -20.21
C ALA A 9 23.34 18.44 -21.69
N GLY A 10 24.52 18.37 -22.31
CA GLY A 10 24.67 17.88 -23.68
C GLY A 10 24.25 16.41 -23.83
N ALA A 11 24.58 15.55 -22.87
CA ALA A 11 24.17 14.16 -22.87
C ALA A 11 22.66 13.99 -22.70
N GLN A 12 22.04 14.77 -21.81
CA GLN A 12 20.58 14.77 -21.63
C GLN A 12 19.84 15.22 -22.90
N LEU A 13 20.28 16.33 -23.52
CA LEU A 13 19.70 16.83 -24.77
C LEU A 13 19.79 15.81 -25.91
N LEU A 14 20.94 15.16 -26.07
CA LEU A 14 21.12 14.13 -27.10
C LEU A 14 20.28 12.90 -26.82
N ARG A 15 20.12 12.50 -25.57
CA ARG A 15 19.26 11.38 -25.18
C ARG A 15 17.81 11.68 -25.49
N ALA A 16 17.30 12.83 -25.05
CA ALA A 16 15.93 13.25 -25.31
C ALA A 16 15.67 13.37 -26.81
N ALA A 17 16.53 14.06 -27.56
CA ALA A 17 16.38 14.19 -28.99
C ALA A 17 16.25 12.82 -29.71
N ARG A 18 17.07 11.84 -29.33
CA ARG A 18 16.97 10.48 -29.89
C ARG A 18 15.65 9.79 -29.56
N SER A 19 15.17 9.92 -28.32
CA SER A 19 13.88 9.36 -27.90
C SER A 19 12.72 9.89 -28.74
N HIS A 20 12.83 11.12 -29.23
CA HIS A 20 11.83 11.79 -30.07
C HIS A 20 12.14 11.74 -31.57
N ALA A 21 13.02 10.83 -32.00
CA ALA A 21 13.46 10.68 -33.40
C ALA A 21 14.11 11.93 -34.02
N LEU A 22 14.51 12.92 -33.21
CA LEU A 22 15.31 14.05 -33.63
C LEU A 22 16.77 13.61 -33.76
N ARG A 23 17.46 14.06 -34.82
CA ARG A 23 18.87 13.76 -35.07
C ARG A 23 19.75 15.01 -35.06
N PRO A 24 19.90 15.69 -33.91
CA PRO A 24 20.88 16.76 -33.79
C PRO A 24 22.30 16.16 -33.77
N THR A 25 23.24 16.86 -34.41
CA THR A 25 24.66 16.51 -34.33
C THR A 25 25.17 16.86 -32.92
N ARG A 26 26.07 16.04 -32.38
CA ARG A 26 26.73 16.34 -31.09
C ARG A 26 27.36 17.73 -31.09
N ASP A 27 27.97 18.12 -32.20
CA ASP A 27 28.64 19.42 -32.33
C ASP A 27 27.67 20.60 -32.29
N ASP A 28 26.45 20.43 -32.79
CA ASP A 28 25.44 21.49 -32.77
C ASP A 28 24.88 21.69 -31.37
N VAL A 29 24.64 20.58 -30.63
CA VAL A 29 24.22 20.63 -29.22
C VAL A 29 25.32 21.27 -28.37
N LEU A 30 26.58 20.87 -28.56
CA LEU A 30 27.70 21.46 -27.83
C LEU A 30 27.90 22.94 -28.16
N ARG A 31 27.68 23.35 -29.41
CA ARG A 31 27.73 24.77 -29.81
C ARG A 31 26.62 25.59 -29.16
N ALA A 32 25.42 25.05 -29.04
CA ALA A 32 24.29 25.73 -28.38
C ALA A 32 24.49 25.85 -26.86
N VAL A 33 25.08 24.82 -26.23
CA VAL A 33 25.44 24.84 -24.80
C VAL A 33 26.62 25.77 -24.52
N ASP A 34 27.51 25.97 -25.50
CA ASP A 34 28.66 26.88 -25.41
C ASP A 34 28.36 28.34 -25.77
N ASP A 35 27.11 28.65 -26.10
CA ASP A 35 26.73 30.01 -26.46
C ASP A 35 27.05 30.98 -25.30
N ALA A 36 27.72 32.09 -25.62
CA ALA A 36 28.25 33.02 -24.62
C ALA A 36 27.14 33.75 -23.86
N ASP A 37 26.02 33.99 -24.53
CA ASP A 37 24.91 34.78 -23.98
C ASP A 37 23.83 33.90 -23.32
N HIS A 38 23.62 32.69 -23.84
CA HIS A 38 22.49 31.83 -23.45
C HIS A 38 22.88 30.41 -23.02
N GLY A 39 24.12 29.99 -23.22
CA GLY A 39 24.54 28.60 -23.02
C GLY A 39 24.41 28.11 -21.58
N LEU A 40 24.69 28.97 -20.59
CA LEU A 40 24.52 28.63 -19.17
C LEU A 40 23.04 28.42 -18.81
N ALA A 41 22.18 29.38 -19.16
CA ALA A 41 20.74 29.29 -18.90
C ALA A 41 20.12 28.09 -19.63
N PHE A 42 20.58 27.81 -20.85
CA PHE A 42 20.15 26.66 -21.64
C PHE A 42 20.58 25.33 -21.02
N ALA A 43 21.81 25.23 -20.50
CA ALA A 43 22.30 24.03 -19.83
C ALA A 43 21.57 23.75 -18.50
N GLU A 44 21.29 24.80 -17.72
CA GLU A 44 20.53 24.71 -16.47
C GLU A 44 19.08 24.31 -16.74
N TRP A 45 18.44 24.93 -17.74
CA TRP A 45 17.12 24.53 -18.21
C TRP A 45 17.12 23.07 -18.65
N ALA A 46 18.11 22.67 -19.46
CA ALA A 46 18.18 21.31 -19.96
C ALA A 46 18.25 20.30 -18.82
N THR A 47 19.15 20.53 -17.86
CA THR A 47 19.35 19.66 -16.69
C THR A 47 18.12 19.58 -15.80
N ARG A 48 17.36 20.69 -15.70
CA ARG A 48 16.19 20.78 -14.82
C ARG A 48 14.92 20.16 -15.44
N TYR A 49 14.75 20.25 -16.75
CA TYR A 49 13.48 19.96 -17.40
C TYR A 49 13.53 18.77 -18.39
N LEU A 50 14.70 18.29 -18.81
CA LEU A 50 14.82 17.08 -19.65
C LEU A 50 15.06 15.81 -18.82
N ASP A 51 14.24 15.60 -17.79
CA ASP A 51 14.17 14.33 -17.07
C ASP A 51 13.10 13.40 -17.66
N SER A 52 13.17 12.09 -17.37
CA SER A 52 12.20 11.10 -17.83
C SER A 52 10.77 11.42 -17.42
N ASP A 53 10.60 12.17 -16.33
CA ASP A 53 9.30 12.50 -15.77
C ASP A 53 8.67 13.73 -16.44
N ASN A 54 9.48 14.53 -17.16
CA ASN A 54 9.06 15.79 -17.79
C ASN A 54 9.02 15.70 -19.32
N LEU A 55 9.53 14.62 -19.91
CA LEU A 55 9.54 14.38 -21.34
C LEU A 55 8.36 13.50 -21.74
N LEU A 56 7.45 14.04 -22.54
CA LEU A 56 6.38 13.27 -23.17
C LEU A 56 6.98 12.14 -24.00
N THR A 57 6.51 10.91 -23.84
CA THR A 57 6.87 9.83 -24.74
C THR A 57 6.32 10.08 -26.15
N PRO A 58 6.84 9.42 -27.20
CA PRO A 58 6.33 9.56 -28.56
C PRO A 58 4.83 9.24 -28.68
N ASP A 59 4.36 8.25 -27.92
CA ASP A 59 2.94 7.86 -27.90
C ASP A 59 2.08 8.94 -27.23
N GLU A 60 2.53 9.49 -26.10
CA GLU A 60 1.86 10.60 -25.42
C GLU A 60 1.83 11.86 -26.29
N LEU A 61 2.92 12.15 -27.00
CA LEU A 61 2.96 13.26 -27.96
C LEU A 61 1.96 13.05 -29.10
N ALA A 62 1.83 11.83 -29.61
CA ALA A 62 0.86 11.51 -30.65
C ALA A 62 -0.58 11.71 -30.17
N ILE A 63 -0.89 11.29 -28.94
CA ILE A 63 -2.20 11.51 -28.30
C ILE A 63 -2.46 13.01 -28.14
N TYR A 64 -1.50 13.76 -27.58
CA TYR A 64 -1.63 15.20 -27.40
C TYR A 64 -1.87 15.91 -28.74
N THR A 65 -1.10 15.57 -29.78
CA THR A 65 -1.24 16.15 -31.12
C THR A 65 -2.57 15.77 -31.79
N ALA A 66 -3.14 14.61 -31.47
CA ALA A 66 -4.46 14.24 -31.93
C ALA A 66 -5.55 15.05 -31.23
N LEU A 67 -5.42 15.25 -29.91
CA LEU A 67 -6.33 16.01 -29.08
C LEU A 67 -6.34 17.51 -29.41
N ASP A 68 -5.16 18.05 -29.71
CA ASP A 68 -4.95 19.43 -30.18
C ASP A 68 -5.64 19.65 -31.52
N ARG A 69 -5.41 18.75 -32.49
CA ARG A 69 -6.07 18.81 -33.81
C ARG A 69 -7.59 18.67 -33.74
N SER A 70 -8.13 17.97 -32.75
CA SER A 70 -9.58 17.87 -32.55
C SER A 70 -10.17 19.07 -31.80
N GLY A 71 -9.36 20.03 -31.34
CA GLY A 71 -9.80 21.17 -30.53
C GLY A 71 -10.28 20.77 -29.14
N GLU A 72 -10.02 19.53 -28.72
CA GLU A 72 -10.43 19.03 -27.41
C GLU A 72 -9.49 19.56 -26.32
N VAL A 73 -8.24 19.89 -26.64
CA VAL A 73 -7.32 20.56 -25.70
C VAL A 73 -7.87 21.91 -25.27
N ASP A 74 -8.31 22.75 -26.22
CA ASP A 74 -8.90 24.06 -25.92
C ASP A 74 -10.20 23.94 -25.13
N ARG A 75 -11.00 22.91 -25.45
CA ARG A 75 -12.23 22.60 -24.72
C ARG A 75 -11.93 22.15 -23.29
N LEU A 76 -10.98 21.25 -23.08
CA LEU A 76 -10.54 20.78 -21.76
C LEU A 76 -9.93 21.91 -20.92
N ALA A 77 -9.12 22.77 -21.55
CA ALA A 77 -8.54 23.95 -20.91
C ALA A 77 -9.59 25.02 -20.55
N GLY A 78 -10.69 25.10 -21.31
CA GLY A 78 -11.83 25.98 -20.99
C GLY A 78 -12.83 25.38 -20.00
N LEU A 79 -12.90 24.04 -19.89
CA LEU A 79 -13.79 23.33 -18.95
C LEU A 79 -13.25 23.31 -17.53
N HIS A 80 -11.93 23.26 -17.39
CA HIS A 80 -11.26 23.28 -16.10
C HIS A 80 -10.47 24.58 -16.01
N ASP A 81 -10.85 25.46 -15.09
CA ASP A 81 -9.92 26.51 -14.68
C ASP A 81 -8.74 25.81 -13.99
N LEU A 82 -7.67 25.57 -14.75
CA LEU A 82 -6.45 24.93 -14.26
C LEU A 82 -5.78 25.78 -13.16
N ALA A 83 -6.20 27.03 -12.96
CA ALA A 83 -5.81 27.83 -11.81
C ALA A 83 -6.58 27.44 -10.52
N GLU A 84 -7.80 26.88 -10.63
CA GLU A 84 -8.59 26.37 -9.51
C GLU A 84 -8.28 24.90 -9.17
N VAL A 85 -7.74 24.13 -10.12
CA VAL A 85 -7.24 22.78 -9.86
C VAL A 85 -5.94 22.90 -9.06
N GLN A 86 -6.07 22.94 -7.74
CA GLN A 86 -4.93 22.84 -6.83
C GLN A 86 -4.19 21.53 -7.16
N ALA A 87 -3.05 21.65 -7.82
CA ALA A 87 -2.21 20.52 -8.14
C ALA A 87 -1.86 19.82 -6.82
N VAL A 88 -2.33 18.58 -6.65
CA VAL A 88 -1.97 17.77 -5.50
C VAL A 88 -0.48 17.54 -5.59
N GLY A 89 0.29 18.22 -4.75
CA GLY A 89 1.74 18.15 -4.81
C GLY A 89 2.22 16.79 -4.36
N ASP A 90 3.37 16.35 -4.87
CA ASP A 90 4.03 15.11 -4.41
C ASP A 90 4.23 15.07 -2.89
N GLY A 91 4.36 16.23 -2.24
CA GLY A 91 4.40 16.36 -0.79
C GLY A 91 3.08 15.94 -0.11
N ASP A 92 1.95 16.40 -0.63
CA ASP A 92 0.62 16.07 -0.09
C ASP A 92 0.30 14.60 -0.31
N LEU A 93 0.69 14.05 -1.46
CA LEU A 93 0.60 12.61 -1.73
C LEU A 93 1.44 11.79 -0.73
N ARG A 94 2.66 12.24 -0.43
CA ARG A 94 3.54 11.55 0.52
C ARG A 94 2.98 11.56 1.93
N VAL A 95 2.44 12.70 2.37
CA VAL A 95 1.76 12.82 3.66
C VAL A 95 0.57 11.87 3.73
N ALA A 96 -0.30 11.85 2.71
CA ALA A 96 -1.46 10.96 2.67
C ALA A 96 -1.05 9.48 2.69
N ILE A 97 0.03 9.11 2.00
CA ILE A 97 0.59 7.74 2.02
C ILE A 97 1.07 7.37 3.43
N ASP A 98 1.80 8.27 4.10
CA ASP A 98 2.33 8.01 5.44
C ASP A 98 1.22 7.92 6.49
N GLU A 99 0.19 8.76 6.38
CA GLU A 99 -1.01 8.68 7.23
C GLU A 99 -1.77 7.36 7.01
N LEU A 100 -1.94 6.93 5.76
CA LEU A 100 -2.58 5.66 5.42
C LEU A 100 -1.80 4.47 5.99
N ARG A 101 -0.47 4.49 5.89
CA ARG A 101 0.40 3.48 6.50
C ARG A 101 0.24 3.44 8.01
N GLN A 102 0.31 4.59 8.68
CA GLN A 102 0.13 4.66 10.13
C GLN A 102 -1.25 4.14 10.56
N SER A 103 -2.31 4.46 9.82
CA SER A 103 -3.66 3.94 10.07
C SER A 103 -3.72 2.43 9.90
N THR A 104 -3.12 1.91 8.83
CA THR A 104 -3.06 0.46 8.53
C THR A 104 -2.32 -0.30 9.61
N ASP A 105 -1.20 0.24 10.11
CA ASP A 105 -0.42 -0.36 11.19
C ASP A 105 -1.21 -0.41 12.50
N ARG A 106 -1.92 0.68 12.83
CA ARG A 106 -2.80 0.73 14.01
C ARG A 106 -3.93 -0.31 13.92
N ILE A 107 -4.60 -0.39 12.77
CA ILE A 107 -5.68 -1.37 12.55
C ILE A 107 -5.14 -2.80 12.65
N SER A 108 -3.96 -3.06 12.08
CA SER A 108 -3.32 -4.38 12.14
C SER A 108 -2.98 -4.77 13.57
N HIS A 109 -2.43 -3.85 14.36
CA HIS A 109 -2.14 -4.07 15.78
C HIS A 109 -3.42 -4.34 16.60
N GLN A 110 -4.48 -3.56 16.37
CA GLN A 110 -5.77 -3.76 17.04
C GLN A 110 -6.37 -5.12 16.68
N THR A 111 -6.31 -5.51 15.41
CA THR A 111 -6.81 -6.81 14.93
C THR A 111 -6.05 -7.96 15.57
N GLU A 112 -4.72 -7.86 15.67
CA GLU A 112 -3.90 -8.88 16.32
C GLU A 112 -4.20 -8.98 17.81
N THR A 113 -4.39 -7.85 18.50
CA THR A 113 -4.79 -7.83 19.91
C THR A 113 -6.15 -8.51 20.10
N LEU A 114 -7.12 -8.24 19.23
CA LEU A 114 -8.45 -8.86 19.28
C LEU A 114 -8.37 -10.37 19.04
N ARG A 115 -7.54 -10.84 18.10
CA ARG A 115 -7.31 -12.28 17.89
C ARG A 115 -6.73 -12.97 19.11
N GLN A 116 -5.76 -12.34 19.78
CA GLN A 116 -5.19 -12.89 21.01
C GLN A 116 -6.23 -12.97 22.14
N GLN A 117 -7.11 -11.96 22.24
CA GLN A 117 -8.22 -11.98 23.20
C GLN A 117 -9.23 -13.08 22.87
N GLU A 118 -9.58 -13.26 21.59
CA GLU A 118 -10.47 -14.31 21.13
C GLU A 118 -9.92 -15.72 21.45
N ASP A 119 -8.62 -15.97 21.19
CA ASP A 119 -7.99 -17.25 21.50
C ASP A 119 -7.97 -17.51 23.02
N ALA A 120 -7.65 -16.49 23.82
CA ALA A 120 -7.68 -16.59 25.28
C ALA A 120 -9.09 -16.93 25.81
N LEU A 121 -10.12 -16.27 25.28
CA LEU A 121 -11.52 -16.53 25.64
C LEU A 121 -11.95 -17.94 25.20
N SER A 122 -11.60 -18.35 23.98
CA SER A 122 -11.90 -19.69 23.47
C SER A 122 -11.29 -20.79 24.34
N ARG A 123 -10.03 -20.62 24.78
CA ARG A 123 -9.39 -21.54 25.72
C ARG A 123 -10.07 -21.58 27.08
N LEU A 124 -10.57 -20.45 27.58
CA LEU A 124 -11.27 -20.37 28.85
C LEU A 124 -12.63 -21.09 28.78
N VAL A 125 -13.40 -20.86 27.72
CA VAL A 125 -14.68 -21.54 27.47
C VAL A 125 -14.48 -23.05 27.37
N ASN A 126 -13.46 -23.50 26.63
CA ASN A 126 -13.15 -24.92 26.51
C ASN A 126 -12.80 -25.54 27.87
N LYS A 127 -11.93 -24.89 28.67
CA LYS A 127 -11.59 -25.36 30.03
C LYS A 127 -12.81 -25.45 30.95
N GLN A 128 -13.73 -24.48 30.85
CA GLN A 128 -14.97 -24.52 31.64
C GLN A 128 -15.85 -25.71 31.22
N SER A 129 -16.01 -25.95 29.92
CA SER A 129 -16.79 -27.08 29.42
C SER A 129 -16.21 -28.44 29.87
N GLU A 130 -14.89 -28.59 29.85
CA GLU A 130 -14.21 -29.81 30.33
C GLU A 130 -14.38 -29.99 31.85
N SER A 131 -14.27 -28.90 32.62
CA SER A 131 -14.48 -28.93 34.07
C SER A 131 -15.93 -29.34 34.42
N GLU A 132 -16.90 -28.80 33.68
CA GLU A 132 -18.31 -29.17 33.84
C GLU A 132 -18.55 -30.64 33.49
N ALA A 133 -17.97 -31.13 32.40
CA ALA A 133 -18.06 -32.54 32.00
C ALA A 133 -17.50 -33.47 33.10
N ARG A 134 -16.28 -33.19 33.60
CA ARG A 134 -15.67 -33.97 34.70
C ARG A 134 -16.51 -33.96 35.96
N ARG A 135 -17.11 -32.81 36.30
CA ARG A 135 -17.97 -32.68 37.49
C ARG A 135 -19.25 -33.51 37.34
N ARG A 136 -19.84 -33.55 36.13
CA ARG A 136 -20.99 -34.42 35.83
C ARG A 136 -20.61 -35.89 35.93
N GLU A 137 -19.49 -36.32 35.35
CA GLU A 137 -19.00 -37.70 35.45
C GLU A 137 -18.78 -38.13 36.90
N LEU A 138 -18.10 -37.30 37.71
CA LEU A 138 -17.90 -37.57 39.14
C LEU A 138 -19.22 -37.67 39.91
N SER A 139 -20.20 -36.83 39.58
CA SER A 139 -21.53 -36.89 40.22
C SER A 139 -22.27 -38.18 39.87
N LEU A 140 -22.22 -38.62 38.61
CA LEU A 140 -22.82 -39.87 38.16
C LEU A 140 -22.15 -41.08 38.81
N ALA A 141 -20.82 -41.10 38.87
CA ALA A 141 -20.06 -42.17 39.53
C ALA A 141 -20.40 -42.27 41.03
N ARG A 142 -20.55 -41.13 41.72
CA ARG A 142 -20.99 -41.11 43.12
C ARG A 142 -22.41 -41.64 43.29
N GLN A 143 -23.34 -41.21 42.43
CA GLN A 143 -24.71 -41.69 42.47
C GLN A 143 -24.78 -43.21 42.27
N GLN A 144 -24.06 -43.74 41.27
CA GLN A 144 -23.99 -45.18 41.03
C GLN A 144 -23.42 -45.96 42.22
N LYS A 145 -22.39 -45.43 42.90
CA LYS A 145 -21.83 -46.04 44.11
C LYS A 145 -22.86 -46.09 45.24
N ILE A 146 -23.57 -44.99 45.48
CA ILE A 146 -24.64 -44.92 46.49
C ILE A 146 -25.76 -45.91 46.16
N ASP A 147 -26.20 -45.97 44.89
CA ASP A 147 -27.24 -46.89 44.46
C ASP A 147 -26.82 -48.36 44.64
N GLN A 148 -25.54 -48.69 44.40
CA GLN A 148 -24.98 -50.02 44.64
C GLN A 148 -24.94 -50.35 46.14
N GLU A 149 -24.52 -49.41 46.99
CA GLU A 149 -24.50 -49.58 48.45
C GLU A 149 -25.92 -49.74 49.00
N CYS A 150 -26.90 -48.95 48.55
CA CYS A 150 -28.31 -49.11 48.92
C CYS A 150 -28.87 -50.48 48.50
N LYS A 151 -28.52 -50.98 47.31
CA LYS A 151 -28.92 -52.34 46.87
C LYS A 151 -28.29 -53.43 47.74
N GLN A 152 -27.02 -53.30 48.09
CA GLN A 152 -26.33 -54.26 48.99
C GLN A 152 -26.96 -54.26 50.38
N LEU A 153 -27.20 -53.08 50.96
CA LEU A 153 -27.88 -52.97 52.26
C LEU A 153 -29.31 -53.52 52.22
N THR A 154 -30.04 -53.35 51.12
CA THR A 154 -31.39 -53.92 50.96
C THR A 154 -31.35 -55.45 50.90
N ILE A 155 -30.31 -56.03 50.30
CA ILE A 155 -30.08 -57.49 50.27
C ILE A 155 -29.68 -58.00 51.67
N GLU A 156 -28.83 -57.26 52.40
CA GLU A 156 -28.41 -57.63 53.76
C GLU A 156 -29.50 -57.46 54.82
N VAL A 157 -30.39 -56.48 54.67
CA VAL A 157 -31.51 -56.22 55.61
C VAL A 157 -32.67 -57.20 55.38
N ASN A 158 -32.72 -57.91 54.25
CA ASN A 158 -33.78 -58.87 53.96
C ASN A 158 -33.25 -60.25 53.51
N PRO A 159 -32.56 -61.01 54.38
CA PRO A 159 -32.03 -62.33 54.02
C PRO A 159 -33.08 -63.45 54.07
N ASN A 160 -34.37 -63.16 54.29
CA ASN A 160 -35.38 -64.21 54.39
C ASN A 160 -36.81 -63.68 54.14
N LEU A 161 -37.42 -64.07 53.01
CA LEU A 161 -38.78 -64.64 52.94
C LEU A 161 -39.03 -65.20 51.50
N PRO A 162 -39.98 -66.15 51.34
CA PRO A 162 -39.89 -67.36 50.50
C PRO A 162 -40.05 -67.17 48.99
#